data_AF-A0A9P8IWU9-F1
#
_entry.id   AF-A0A9P8IWU9-F1
#
_cell.length_a   1.000
_cell.length_b   1.000
_cell.length_c   1.000
_cell.angle_alpha   90.00
_cell.angle_beta   90.00
_cell.angle_gamma   90.00
#
_symmetry.space_group_name_H-M   'P 1'
#
loop_
_entity.id
_entity.type
_entity.pdbx_description
1 polymer ?
#
loop_
_entity_poly.entity_id
_entity_poly.type
_entity_poly.pdbx_seq_one_letter_code
_entity_poly.pdbx_strand_id
1 'polypeptide(L)'
;CGDGEYIIYTALALRNQAFGSALDFAWGSKENDKDYAIRESSMSVKTFRNFKEKAVLDIGFQAEGLSGGVLLGVKGQGGIGFFDWESGQLVRRIEVDPKNVYWSESGELVTLACEDTFYVLRFSREEYQTALQVGEADEDGVEAAFEVVTDVNESVRTGQWVGDCFVYTNSTNRLNYLVGDQTYTISHFDSPHYVLGYIPRDGRVYVADKDVQIVSFALSLSVIEYQTLVLRGDLDAANEMLTDIPEDQKSKIARFLEGQGYKEQALEVATDSEHRFELALSLNQLDIALELAREADVEHKWKTVGDAALTAWNMRLAEECFTHAKDMGSLLLLYTSSCNEAGLRKLAQQADDAGAHNVAFSCLWQVGDLNACIDLLIRTDRTAEAVLFAQTYLPSRAAEIAKLWKQGLESNGKAKVARLLGMPPADGEGDADLFPEWDSYLQLEKDGGSKSQDLIDVGDEEPEAEAEEQEEDGVETEDAEANAAPVAADEADEPASPQTDTEV
;
A
#
# COMPACT_ATOMS: atom_id res chain seq x y z
N CYS A 1 14.10 -35.16 30.58
CA CYS A 1 14.68 -36.28 31.37
C CYS A 1 15.12 -37.40 30.44
N GLY A 2 16.16 -38.16 30.79
CA GLY A 2 16.56 -39.36 30.05
C GLY A 2 16.19 -40.60 30.86
N ASP A 3 15.49 -41.56 30.27
CA ASP A 3 15.07 -42.82 30.92
C ASP A 3 14.41 -42.67 32.31
N GLY A 4 13.69 -41.56 32.55
CA GLY A 4 13.01 -41.30 33.83
C GLY A 4 13.91 -40.73 34.94
N GLU A 5 15.12 -40.29 34.60
CA GLU A 5 16.07 -39.66 35.53
C GLU A 5 16.52 -38.27 35.05
N TYR A 6 17.00 -37.46 36.00
CA TYR A 6 17.66 -36.18 35.75
C TYR A 6 18.93 -36.06 36.58
N ILE A 7 19.93 -35.37 36.02
CA ILE A 7 21.16 -35.01 36.71
C ILE A 7 21.52 -33.58 36.33
N ILE A 8 21.83 -32.77 37.33
CA ILE A 8 22.21 -31.37 37.17
C ILE A 8 23.71 -31.24 37.41
N TYR A 9 24.39 -30.61 36.46
CA TYR A 9 25.82 -30.31 36.54
C TYR A 9 26.07 -28.80 36.43
N THR A 10 27.18 -28.33 37.00
CA THR A 10 27.67 -26.97 36.70
C THR A 10 28.23 -26.90 35.28
N ALA A 11 27.87 -25.88 34.51
CA ALA A 11 28.28 -25.78 33.10
C ALA A 11 29.81 -25.70 32.89
N LEU A 12 30.53 -24.99 33.77
CA LEU A 12 31.98 -24.75 33.63
C LEU A 12 32.86 -25.93 34.01
N ALA A 13 32.50 -26.64 35.08
CA ALA A 13 33.36 -27.67 35.69
C ALA A 13 32.70 -29.05 35.73
N LEU A 14 31.48 -29.18 35.20
CA LEU A 14 30.68 -30.40 35.17
C LEU A 14 30.58 -31.07 36.56
N ARG A 15 30.45 -30.24 37.61
CA ARG A 15 30.27 -30.75 38.98
C ARG A 15 28.81 -31.06 39.22
N ASN A 16 28.52 -32.27 39.69
CA ASN A 16 27.16 -32.67 40.05
C ASN A 16 26.61 -31.77 41.17
N GLN A 17 25.39 -31.26 40.99
CA GLN A 17 24.65 -30.44 41.95
C GLN A 17 23.45 -31.18 42.55
N ALA A 18 22.69 -31.87 41.70
CA ALA A 18 21.51 -32.62 42.10
C ALA A 18 21.24 -33.75 41.11
N PHE A 19 20.49 -34.76 41.54
CA PHE A 19 20.03 -35.86 40.70
C PHE A 19 18.75 -36.45 41.29
N GLY A 20 17.97 -37.14 40.47
CA GLY A 20 16.77 -37.83 40.92
C GLY A 20 15.99 -38.47 39.77
N SER A 21 14.84 -39.04 40.10
CA SER A 21 13.90 -39.60 39.12
C SER A 21 12.83 -38.57 38.76
N ALA A 22 12.57 -38.41 37.48
CA ALA A 22 11.54 -37.51 36.95
C ALA A 22 11.14 -37.92 35.53
N LEU A 23 9.85 -37.84 35.22
CA LEU A 23 9.32 -38.00 33.87
C LEU A 23 9.56 -36.74 33.03
N ASP A 24 9.52 -35.57 33.67
CA ASP A 24 9.75 -34.29 33.01
C ASP A 24 10.42 -33.28 33.94
N PHE A 25 11.03 -32.25 33.36
CA PHE A 25 11.87 -31.28 34.08
C PHE A 25 11.73 -29.88 33.46
N ALA A 26 11.58 -28.86 34.30
CA ALA A 26 11.55 -27.47 33.89
C ALA A 26 12.40 -26.59 34.82
N TRP A 27 13.21 -25.70 34.25
CA TRP A 27 13.93 -24.67 35.02
C TRP A 27 13.02 -23.50 35.37
N GLY A 28 13.31 -22.82 36.49
CA GLY A 28 12.78 -21.50 36.79
C GLY A 28 13.30 -20.44 35.81
N SER A 29 12.96 -19.17 36.08
CA SER A 29 13.44 -18.04 35.27
C SER A 29 14.97 -17.91 35.34
N LYS A 30 15.57 -17.19 34.39
CA LYS A 30 17.03 -16.93 34.38
C LYS A 30 17.54 -16.28 35.67
N GLU A 31 16.70 -15.51 36.36
CA GLU A 31 17.01 -14.88 37.65
C GLU A 31 17.09 -15.88 38.80
N ASN A 32 16.37 -17.01 38.69
CA ASN A 32 16.29 -18.08 39.67
C ASN A 32 16.86 -19.38 39.08
N ASP A 33 18.10 -19.33 38.61
CA ASP A 33 18.82 -20.42 37.91
C ASP A 33 19.05 -21.71 38.72
N LYS A 34 18.63 -21.73 39.99
CA LYS A 34 18.69 -22.91 40.89
C LYS A 34 17.33 -23.44 41.29
N ASP A 35 16.27 -22.79 40.82
CA ASP A 35 14.90 -23.21 41.04
C ASP A 35 14.47 -24.07 39.85
N TYR A 36 13.83 -25.20 40.12
CA TYR A 36 13.35 -26.10 39.07
C TYR A 36 12.14 -26.89 39.54
N ALA A 37 11.38 -27.40 38.60
CA ALA A 37 10.27 -28.30 38.83
C ALA A 37 10.54 -29.64 38.15
N ILE A 38 10.06 -30.71 38.78
CA ILE A 38 10.06 -32.04 38.19
C ILE A 38 8.66 -32.63 38.25
N ARG A 39 8.34 -33.43 37.23
CA ARG A 39 7.15 -34.26 37.22
C ARG A 39 7.54 -35.67 37.61
N GLU A 40 7.24 -36.06 38.85
CA GLU A 40 7.55 -37.40 39.37
C GLU A 40 6.54 -38.44 38.86
N SER A 41 5.27 -38.05 38.74
CA SER A 41 4.18 -38.86 38.17
C SER A 41 3.17 -37.95 37.46
N SER A 42 2.13 -38.52 36.85
CA SER A 42 1.05 -37.73 36.22
C SER A 42 0.26 -36.86 37.20
N MET A 43 0.36 -37.08 38.51
CA MET A 43 -0.38 -36.32 39.53
C MET A 43 0.55 -35.62 40.55
N SER A 44 1.87 -35.74 40.38
CA SER A 44 2.86 -35.22 41.34
C SER A 44 3.89 -34.36 40.62
N VAL A 45 3.81 -33.06 40.83
CA VAL A 45 4.83 -32.10 40.40
C VAL A 45 5.46 -31.49 41.64
N LYS A 46 6.78 -31.58 41.73
CA LYS A 46 7.57 -31.09 42.86
C LYS A 46 8.38 -29.89 42.42
N THR A 47 8.42 -28.85 43.25
CA THR A 47 9.26 -27.68 43.06
C THR A 47 10.45 -27.72 44.01
N PHE A 48 11.60 -27.28 43.49
CA PHE A 48 12.86 -27.21 44.19
C PHE A 48 13.36 -25.78 44.14
N ARG A 49 13.86 -25.28 45.27
CA ARG A 49 14.58 -24.00 45.36
C ARG A 49 15.98 -24.23 45.86
N ASN A 50 16.98 -23.65 45.21
CA ASN A 50 18.39 -23.87 45.57
C ASN A 50 18.74 -25.37 45.74
N PHE A 51 18.26 -26.22 44.83
CA PHE A 51 18.43 -27.68 44.88
C PHE A 51 17.82 -28.38 46.10
N LYS A 52 16.88 -27.74 46.81
CA LYS A 52 16.14 -28.32 47.93
C LYS A 52 14.66 -28.36 47.60
N GLU A 53 14.02 -29.50 47.87
CA GLU A 53 12.57 -29.66 47.71
C GLU A 53 11.84 -28.64 48.58
N LYS A 54 10.92 -27.88 47.97
CA LYS A 54 10.15 -26.82 48.62
C LYS A 54 8.71 -27.26 48.82
N ALA A 55 8.05 -27.69 47.75
CA ALA A 55 6.63 -28.03 47.78
C ALA A 55 6.29 -29.07 46.72
N VAL A 56 5.22 -29.82 47.00
CA VAL A 56 4.49 -30.62 45.99
C VAL A 56 3.26 -29.80 45.62
N LEU A 57 3.10 -29.51 44.34
CA LEU A 57 1.98 -28.71 43.82
C LEU A 57 0.73 -29.58 43.71
N ASP A 58 -0.40 -29.04 44.16
CA ASP A 58 -1.72 -29.61 43.87
C ASP A 58 -2.25 -28.97 42.59
N ILE A 59 -2.18 -29.74 41.50
CA ILE A 59 -2.49 -29.25 40.15
C ILE A 59 -3.98 -29.43 39.82
N GLY A 60 -4.70 -30.32 40.53
CA GLY A 60 -6.10 -30.62 40.26
C GLY A 60 -6.38 -31.40 38.95
N PHE A 61 -5.37 -31.61 38.09
CA PHE A 61 -5.48 -32.38 36.84
C PHE A 61 -4.23 -33.23 36.56
N GLN A 62 -4.31 -34.11 35.55
CA GLN A 62 -3.19 -34.96 35.13
C GLN A 62 -2.16 -34.16 34.33
N ALA A 63 -0.96 -34.01 34.87
CA ALA A 63 0.17 -33.34 34.23
C ALA A 63 0.81 -34.25 33.16
N GLU A 64 0.86 -33.72 31.94
CA GLU A 64 1.44 -34.36 30.75
C GLU A 64 2.84 -33.82 30.46
N GLY A 65 3.07 -32.53 30.70
CA GLY A 65 4.36 -31.88 30.49
C GLY A 65 4.57 -30.62 31.33
N LEU A 66 5.81 -30.21 31.47
CA LEU A 66 6.21 -29.00 32.19
C LEU A 66 6.83 -27.97 31.23
N SER A 67 6.67 -26.70 31.55
CA SER A 67 7.41 -25.62 30.93
C SER A 67 7.97 -24.66 31.96
N GLY A 68 9.22 -24.28 31.76
CA GLY A 68 9.91 -23.30 32.59
C GLY A 68 9.57 -21.86 32.23
N GLY A 69 10.12 -20.92 33.01
CA GLY A 69 10.00 -19.48 32.79
C GLY A 69 9.63 -18.71 34.05
N VAL A 70 8.99 -17.55 33.87
CA VAL A 70 8.58 -16.66 34.96
C VAL A 70 7.58 -17.33 35.89
N LEU A 71 6.68 -18.13 35.33
CA LEU A 71 5.75 -19.00 36.02
C LEU A 71 6.01 -20.44 35.58
N LEU A 72 5.67 -21.39 36.44
CA LEU A 72 5.73 -22.80 36.10
C LEU A 72 4.50 -23.15 35.25
N GLY A 73 4.71 -23.51 34.00
CA GLY A 73 3.65 -24.03 33.14
C GLY A 73 3.49 -25.54 33.35
N VAL A 74 2.28 -25.99 33.65
CA VAL A 74 1.92 -27.41 33.71
C VAL A 74 0.87 -27.69 32.66
N LYS A 75 1.22 -28.51 31.67
CA LYS A 75 0.34 -28.90 30.57
C LYS A 75 -0.47 -30.13 30.96
N GLY A 76 -1.73 -30.17 30.58
CA GLY A 76 -2.60 -31.33 30.76
C GLY A 76 -4.06 -31.03 30.48
N GLN A 77 -4.83 -32.08 30.16
CA GLN A 77 -6.28 -31.98 29.93
C GLN A 77 -6.66 -30.92 28.86
N GLY A 78 -5.87 -30.84 27.77
CA GLY A 78 -6.12 -29.92 26.65
C GLY A 78 -5.82 -28.44 26.94
N GLY A 79 -5.08 -28.13 28.01
CA GLY A 79 -4.72 -26.77 28.37
C GLY A 79 -3.35 -26.67 29.07
N ILE A 80 -3.01 -25.46 29.49
CA ILE A 80 -1.84 -25.18 30.34
C ILE A 80 -2.25 -24.35 31.56
N GLY A 81 -1.86 -24.81 32.75
CA GLY A 81 -1.97 -24.05 34.00
C GLY A 81 -0.65 -23.38 34.34
N PHE A 82 -0.65 -22.07 34.57
CA PHE A 82 0.51 -21.34 35.08
C PHE A 82 0.43 -21.23 36.60
N PHE A 83 1.49 -21.65 37.28
CA PHE A 83 1.61 -21.64 38.74
C PHE A 83 2.75 -20.73 39.18
N ASP A 84 2.54 -20.03 40.29
CA ASP A 84 3.58 -19.19 40.88
C ASP A 84 4.63 -20.05 41.61
N TRP A 85 5.91 -19.79 41.34
CA TRP A 85 7.02 -20.53 41.93
C TRP A 85 7.17 -20.31 43.45
N GLU A 86 6.65 -19.21 43.98
CA GLU A 86 6.73 -18.87 45.38
C GLU A 86 5.60 -19.48 46.20
N SER A 87 4.37 -19.18 45.84
CA SER A 87 3.17 -19.61 46.56
C SER A 87 2.72 -21.01 46.16
N GLY A 88 3.07 -21.46 44.95
CA GLY A 88 2.53 -22.69 44.37
C GLY A 88 1.06 -22.59 43.97
N GLN A 89 0.46 -21.39 44.01
CA GLN A 89 -0.93 -21.17 43.62
C GLN A 89 -1.07 -21.08 42.11
N LEU A 90 -2.24 -21.49 41.61
CA LEU A 90 -2.63 -21.29 40.23
C LEU A 90 -2.77 -19.78 39.96
N VAL A 91 -2.07 -19.30 38.95
CA VAL A 91 -2.16 -17.92 38.45
C VAL A 91 -3.26 -17.83 37.42
N ARG A 92 -3.21 -18.67 36.38
CA ARG A 92 -4.25 -18.76 35.36
C ARG A 92 -4.15 -20.08 34.61
N ARG A 93 -5.29 -20.67 34.27
CA ARG A 93 -5.44 -21.76 33.32
C ARG A 93 -5.84 -21.21 31.96
N ILE A 94 -5.17 -21.70 30.92
CA ILE A 94 -5.40 -21.30 29.53
C ILE A 94 -5.79 -22.56 28.76
N GLU A 95 -6.95 -22.52 28.11
CA GLU A 95 -7.52 -23.62 27.31
C GLU A 95 -6.87 -23.72 25.92
N VAL A 96 -5.54 -23.80 25.92
CA VAL A 96 -4.71 -23.95 24.73
C VAL A 96 -3.68 -25.03 25.04
N ASP A 97 -3.41 -25.92 24.08
CA ASP A 97 -2.45 -27.03 24.23
C ASP A 97 -1.12 -26.74 23.53
N PRO A 98 -0.18 -26.01 24.18
CA PRO A 98 1.09 -25.64 23.56
C PRO A 98 2.08 -26.81 23.52
N LYS A 99 2.73 -27.00 22.38
CA LYS A 99 3.93 -27.84 22.24
C LYS A 99 5.11 -27.25 23.02
N ASN A 100 5.30 -25.93 23.00
CA ASN A 100 6.35 -25.23 23.73
C ASN A 100 5.86 -23.88 24.27
N VAL A 101 6.47 -23.39 25.34
CA VAL A 101 6.18 -22.07 25.91
C VAL A 101 7.47 -21.27 26.04
N TYR A 102 7.46 -20.02 25.57
CA TYR A 102 8.62 -19.15 25.56
C TYR A 102 8.31 -17.85 26.29
N TRP A 103 9.03 -17.55 27.36
CA TRP A 103 8.90 -16.29 28.09
C TRP A 103 9.91 -15.26 27.59
N SER A 104 9.51 -13.99 27.58
CA SER A 104 10.41 -12.87 27.34
C SER A 104 11.42 -12.69 28.47
N GLU A 105 12.50 -11.96 28.20
CA GLU A 105 13.51 -11.68 29.23
C GLU A 105 12.99 -10.73 30.31
N SER A 106 12.07 -9.82 29.97
CA SER A 106 11.34 -8.98 30.94
C SER A 106 10.36 -9.79 31.79
N GLY A 107 9.88 -10.91 31.26
CA GLY A 107 8.88 -11.75 31.87
C GLY A 107 7.43 -11.26 31.71
N GLU A 108 7.22 -10.20 30.94
CA GLU A 108 5.91 -9.62 30.66
C GLU A 108 5.20 -10.27 29.47
N LEU A 109 5.94 -10.92 28.56
CA LEU A 109 5.37 -11.54 27.38
C LEU A 109 5.64 -13.04 27.38
N VAL A 110 4.67 -13.82 26.93
CA VAL A 110 4.80 -15.26 26.78
C VAL A 110 4.19 -15.72 25.46
N THR A 111 4.90 -16.62 24.77
CA THR A 111 4.43 -17.27 23.55
C THR A 111 4.03 -18.70 23.84
N LEU A 112 2.78 -19.07 23.51
CA LEU A 112 2.26 -20.43 23.51
C LEU A 112 2.32 -21.00 22.10
N ALA A 113 3.35 -21.80 21.81
CA ALA A 113 3.54 -22.42 20.50
C ALA A 113 2.73 -23.71 20.38
N CYS A 114 1.65 -23.70 19.59
CA CYS A 114 0.79 -24.86 19.34
C CYS A 114 1.19 -25.59 18.06
N GLU A 115 0.32 -26.49 17.56
CA GLU A 115 0.60 -27.27 16.35
C GLU A 115 0.66 -26.41 15.10
N ASP A 116 -0.39 -25.64 14.84
CA ASP A 116 -0.55 -24.85 13.61
C ASP A 116 -0.61 -23.33 13.88
N THR A 117 -0.75 -22.95 15.16
CA THR A 117 -0.86 -21.55 15.59
C THR A 117 0.06 -21.29 16.78
N PHE A 118 0.34 -20.03 17.05
CA PHE A 118 0.89 -19.63 18.35
C PHE A 118 0.23 -18.35 18.85
N TYR A 119 0.15 -18.24 20.18
CA TYR A 119 -0.47 -17.11 20.86
C TYR A 119 0.59 -16.33 21.62
N VAL A 120 0.53 -15.01 21.56
CA VAL A 120 1.34 -14.12 22.39
C VAL A 120 0.45 -13.50 23.44
N LEU A 121 0.80 -13.68 24.70
CA LEU A 121 0.08 -13.16 25.84
C LEU A 121 0.97 -12.20 26.64
N ARG A 122 0.36 -11.19 27.24
CA ARG A 122 0.97 -10.31 28.22
C ARG A 122 0.60 -10.78 29.62
N PHE A 123 1.58 -10.90 30.50
CA PHE A 123 1.42 -11.23 31.90
C PHE A 123 1.62 -9.99 32.77
N SER A 124 0.64 -9.65 33.61
CA SER A 124 0.75 -8.59 34.61
C SER A 124 0.80 -9.19 36.02
N ARG A 125 1.96 -9.10 36.66
CA ARG A 125 2.12 -9.52 38.05
C ARG A 125 1.35 -8.61 39.02
N GLU A 126 1.19 -7.34 38.68
CA GLU A 126 0.48 -6.36 39.53
C GLU A 126 -1.02 -6.65 39.56
N GLU A 127 -1.63 -6.95 38.41
CA GLU A 127 -3.04 -7.35 38.31
C GLU A 127 -3.29 -8.66 39.07
N TYR A 128 -2.40 -9.63 38.93
CA TYR A 128 -2.47 -10.87 39.71
C TYR A 128 -2.46 -10.63 41.23
N GLN A 129 -1.53 -9.80 41.71
CA GLN A 129 -1.43 -9.49 43.14
C GLN A 129 -2.63 -8.71 43.65
N THR A 130 -3.17 -7.80 42.84
CA THR A 130 -4.35 -7.00 43.20
C THR A 130 -5.59 -7.88 43.29
N ALA A 131 -5.84 -8.71 42.28
CA ALA A 131 -6.96 -9.66 42.27
C ALA A 131 -6.89 -10.66 43.43
N LEU A 132 -5.68 -11.12 43.80
CA LEU A 132 -5.49 -11.96 44.98
C LEU A 132 -5.87 -11.25 46.29
N GLN A 133 -5.61 -9.95 46.41
CA GLN A 133 -5.98 -9.18 47.60
C GLN A 133 -7.48 -8.94 47.70
N VAL A 134 -8.15 -8.76 46.56
CA VAL A 134 -9.61 -8.59 46.48
C VAL A 134 -10.35 -9.93 46.60
N GLY A 135 -9.67 -11.05 46.32
CA GLY A 135 -10.25 -12.39 46.36
C GLY A 135 -10.99 -12.77 45.07
N GLU A 136 -10.58 -12.24 43.93
CA GLU A 136 -11.18 -12.47 42.61
C GLU A 136 -10.62 -13.70 41.87
N ALA A 137 -9.78 -14.50 42.52
CA ALA A 137 -9.29 -15.76 41.93
C ALA A 137 -10.42 -16.80 41.87
N ASP A 138 -10.76 -17.24 40.66
CA ASP A 138 -11.75 -18.30 40.40
C ASP A 138 -11.09 -19.69 40.34
N GLU A 139 -11.84 -20.70 39.90
CA GLU A 139 -11.33 -22.08 39.74
C GLU A 139 -10.23 -22.21 38.67
N ASP A 140 -10.21 -21.30 37.69
CA ASP A 140 -9.23 -21.21 36.62
C ASP A 140 -8.15 -20.15 36.89
N GLY A 141 -8.17 -19.46 38.05
CA GLY A 141 -7.20 -18.45 38.47
C GLY A 141 -7.68 -17.01 38.30
N VAL A 142 -6.78 -16.10 37.93
CA VAL A 142 -7.07 -14.67 37.77
C VAL A 142 -7.06 -14.33 36.28
N GLU A 143 -8.24 -14.03 35.71
CA GLU A 143 -8.38 -13.66 34.30
C GLU A 143 -7.55 -12.43 33.94
N ALA A 144 -7.61 -11.38 34.77
CA ALA A 144 -6.87 -10.12 34.57
C ALA A 144 -5.34 -10.26 34.57
N ALA A 145 -4.79 -11.41 35.00
CA ALA A 145 -3.35 -11.63 35.02
C ALA A 145 -2.77 -11.82 33.61
N PHE A 146 -3.58 -12.28 32.64
CA PHE A 146 -3.16 -12.51 31.27
C PHE A 146 -4.05 -11.79 30.26
N GLU A 147 -3.42 -11.13 29.30
CA GLU A 147 -4.09 -10.49 28.18
C GLU A 147 -3.58 -11.09 26.86
N VAL A 148 -4.48 -11.38 25.92
CA VAL A 148 -4.09 -11.85 24.59
C VAL A 148 -3.63 -10.66 23.75
N VAL A 149 -2.36 -10.66 23.33
CA VAL A 149 -1.81 -9.59 22.47
C VAL A 149 -2.11 -9.88 21.02
N THR A 150 -1.80 -11.11 20.56
CA THR A 150 -2.02 -11.52 19.17
C THR A 150 -2.00 -13.05 19.04
N ASP A 151 -2.63 -13.56 17.99
CA ASP A 151 -2.51 -14.94 17.52
C ASP A 151 -1.99 -14.95 16.08
N VAL A 152 -1.09 -15.91 15.79
CA VAL A 152 -0.48 -16.05 14.48
C VAL A 152 -0.71 -17.46 13.97
N ASN A 153 -1.26 -17.56 12.76
CA ASN A 153 -1.51 -18.82 12.06
C ASN A 153 -0.24 -19.39 11.41
N GLU A 154 0.80 -19.59 12.22
CA GLU A 154 2.02 -20.30 11.86
C GLU A 154 2.42 -21.29 12.94
N SER A 155 3.00 -22.42 12.54
CA SER A 155 3.61 -23.38 13.47
C SER A 155 4.98 -22.89 13.94
N VAL A 156 5.29 -22.99 15.24
CA VAL A 156 6.63 -22.66 15.77
C VAL A 156 7.40 -23.93 16.11
N ARG A 157 8.54 -24.15 15.44
CA ARG A 157 9.45 -25.27 15.75
C ARG A 157 10.31 -24.96 16.96
N THR A 158 11.01 -23.83 16.93
CA THR A 158 11.81 -23.27 18.03
C THR A 158 11.75 -21.76 17.93
N GLY A 159 11.81 -21.08 19.07
CA GLY A 159 11.87 -19.64 19.11
C GLY A 159 12.52 -19.10 20.38
N GLN A 160 12.77 -17.81 20.37
CA GLN A 160 13.33 -17.08 21.48
C GLN A 160 12.90 -15.62 21.41
N TRP A 161 12.61 -15.05 22.56
CA TRP A 161 12.39 -13.62 22.72
C TRP A 161 13.71 -12.84 22.73
N VAL A 162 13.70 -11.72 22.03
CA VAL A 162 14.78 -10.74 21.94
C VAL A 162 14.15 -9.36 22.19
N GLY A 163 14.24 -8.88 23.43
CA GLY A 163 13.40 -7.76 23.86
C GLY A 163 11.91 -8.11 23.73
N ASP A 164 11.16 -7.27 23.03
CA ASP A 164 9.73 -7.45 22.75
C ASP A 164 9.45 -8.11 21.39
N CYS A 165 10.48 -8.71 20.78
CA CYS A 165 10.37 -9.42 19.53
C CYS A 165 10.52 -10.93 19.72
N PHE A 166 9.61 -11.71 19.14
CA PHE A 166 9.69 -13.16 19.17
C PHE A 166 10.30 -13.68 17.86
N VAL A 167 11.53 -14.18 17.92
CA VAL A 167 12.24 -14.77 16.78
C VAL A 167 11.99 -16.27 16.76
N TYR A 168 11.57 -16.83 15.63
CA TYR A 168 11.21 -18.24 15.54
C TYR A 168 11.47 -18.83 14.16
N THR A 169 11.56 -20.16 14.12
CA THR A 169 11.58 -20.95 12.89
C THR A 169 10.26 -21.68 12.72
N ASN A 170 9.69 -21.66 11.52
CA ASN A 170 8.42 -22.33 11.25
C ASN A 170 8.58 -23.70 10.55
N SER A 171 7.46 -24.40 10.28
CA SER A 171 7.45 -25.70 9.60
C SER A 171 7.88 -25.61 8.12
N THR A 172 7.70 -24.45 7.48
CA THR A 172 8.12 -24.16 6.10
C THR A 172 9.60 -23.77 5.99
N ASN A 173 10.38 -23.98 7.07
CA ASN A 173 11.81 -23.70 7.15
C ASN A 173 12.16 -22.23 6.88
N ARG A 174 11.36 -21.31 7.43
CA ARG A 174 11.67 -19.88 7.44
C ARG A 174 12.11 -19.45 8.82
N LEU A 175 13.09 -18.56 8.89
CA LEU A 175 13.42 -17.80 10.09
C LEU A 175 12.62 -16.50 10.06
N ASN A 176 11.68 -16.38 10.96
CA ASN A 176 10.78 -15.25 11.09
C ASN A 176 11.01 -14.54 12.44
N TYR A 177 10.56 -13.29 12.51
CA TYR A 177 10.45 -12.58 13.77
C TYR A 177 9.11 -11.84 13.82
N LEU A 178 8.46 -11.87 14.98
CA LEU A 178 7.20 -11.21 15.26
C LEU A 178 7.47 -9.96 16.11
N VAL A 179 6.90 -8.82 15.70
CA VAL A 179 6.86 -7.58 16.49
C VAL A 179 5.43 -7.07 16.47
N GLY A 180 4.82 -6.92 17.66
CA GLY A 180 3.38 -6.66 17.76
C GLY A 180 2.58 -7.83 17.16
N ASP A 181 1.82 -7.56 16.12
CA ASP A 181 1.02 -8.51 15.34
C ASP A 181 1.64 -8.84 13.96
N GLN A 182 2.75 -8.18 13.59
CA GLN A 182 3.36 -8.32 12.26
C GLN A 182 4.52 -9.31 12.25
N THR A 183 4.48 -10.25 11.31
CA THR A 183 5.54 -11.23 11.09
C THR A 183 6.43 -10.83 9.92
N TYR A 184 7.74 -10.84 10.13
CA TYR A 184 8.75 -10.55 9.11
C TYR A 184 9.68 -11.73 8.91
N THR A 185 10.03 -12.04 7.66
CA THR A 185 10.98 -13.11 7.35
C THR A 185 12.41 -12.58 7.26
N ILE A 186 13.31 -13.16 8.05
CA ILE A 186 14.76 -12.91 8.01
C ILE A 186 15.40 -13.72 6.88
N SER A 187 15.09 -15.01 6.82
CA SER A 187 15.70 -15.94 5.84
C SER A 187 14.87 -17.19 5.61
N HIS A 188 15.23 -17.93 4.57
CA HIS A 188 14.62 -19.21 4.19
C HIS A 188 15.70 -20.29 4.16
N PHE A 189 15.33 -21.52 4.51
CA PHE A 189 16.23 -22.66 4.51
C PHE A 189 15.67 -23.83 3.70
N ASP A 190 16.56 -24.61 3.09
CA ASP A 190 16.20 -25.86 2.41
C ASP A 190 15.94 -27.01 3.40
N SER A 191 16.41 -26.88 4.64
CA SER A 191 16.30 -27.88 5.70
C SER A 191 15.82 -27.27 7.02
N PRO A 192 15.27 -28.09 7.94
CA PRO A 192 14.88 -27.62 9.27
C PRO A 192 16.07 -27.08 10.06
N HIS A 193 15.96 -25.82 10.47
CA HIS A 193 16.88 -25.17 11.39
C HIS A 193 16.16 -24.86 12.70
N TYR A 194 16.94 -24.77 13.78
CA TYR A 194 16.49 -24.57 15.15
C TYR A 194 17.17 -23.33 15.74
N VAL A 195 16.40 -22.42 16.33
CA VAL A 195 16.92 -21.21 16.99
C VAL A 195 17.67 -21.61 18.25
N LEU A 196 18.94 -21.20 18.36
CA LEU A 196 19.78 -21.45 19.53
C LEU A 196 19.79 -20.29 20.52
N GLY A 197 19.82 -19.06 19.99
CA GLY A 197 20.31 -17.92 20.75
C GLY A 197 20.33 -16.64 19.95
N TYR A 198 19.98 -15.52 20.59
CA TYR A 198 20.43 -14.21 20.16
C TYR A 198 21.61 -13.74 21.03
N ILE A 199 22.67 -13.23 20.40
CA ILE A 199 23.83 -12.69 21.12
C ILE A 199 23.90 -11.17 20.87
N PRO A 200 23.56 -10.33 21.88
CA PRO A 200 23.57 -8.88 21.73
C PRO A 200 24.93 -8.30 21.32
N ARG A 201 26.03 -8.88 21.82
CA ARG A 201 27.40 -8.48 21.47
C ARG A 201 27.67 -8.52 19.97
N ASP A 202 27.09 -9.50 19.28
CA ASP A 202 27.36 -9.74 17.86
C ASP A 202 26.23 -9.20 16.96
N GLY A 203 25.10 -8.76 17.54
CA GLY A 203 23.94 -8.30 16.77
C GLY A 203 23.30 -9.40 15.93
N ARG A 204 23.34 -10.66 16.39
CA ARG A 204 23.06 -11.84 15.55
C ARG A 204 22.24 -12.91 16.25
N VAL A 205 21.33 -13.50 15.48
CA VAL A 205 20.61 -14.73 15.81
C VAL A 205 21.43 -15.92 15.29
N TYR A 206 21.63 -16.90 16.16
CA TYR A 206 22.29 -18.16 15.83
C TYR A 206 21.24 -19.26 15.70
N VAL A 207 21.32 -20.00 14.59
CA VAL A 207 20.48 -21.17 14.31
C VAL A 207 21.38 -22.36 14.02
N ALA A 208 20.89 -23.56 14.29
CA ALA A 208 21.58 -24.80 13.93
C ALA A 208 20.65 -25.78 13.22
N ASP A 209 21.21 -26.57 12.31
CA ASP A 209 20.51 -27.71 11.73
C ASP A 209 20.60 -28.96 12.64
N LYS A 210 20.01 -30.06 12.18
CA LYS A 210 20.06 -31.36 12.87
C LYS A 210 21.49 -31.93 13.03
N ASP A 211 22.42 -31.51 12.18
CA ASP A 211 23.81 -31.96 12.13
C ASP A 211 24.72 -31.00 12.92
N VAL A 212 24.11 -30.10 13.71
CA VAL A 212 24.76 -29.11 14.59
C VAL A 212 25.65 -28.14 13.80
N GLN A 213 25.34 -27.88 12.54
CA GLN A 213 25.96 -26.81 11.78
C GLN A 213 25.35 -25.48 12.17
N ILE A 214 26.18 -24.58 12.69
CA ILE A 214 25.73 -23.28 13.21
C ILE A 214 25.82 -22.24 12.09
N VAL A 215 24.70 -21.55 11.85
CA VAL A 215 24.59 -20.42 10.92
C VAL A 215 24.13 -19.19 11.72
N SER A 216 24.58 -18.00 11.33
CA SER A 216 24.20 -16.75 11.99
C SER A 216 23.58 -15.75 11.02
N PHE A 217 22.57 -15.03 11.50
CA PHE A 217 21.86 -13.98 10.77
C PHE A 217 21.95 -12.68 11.54
N ALA A 218 22.27 -11.58 10.84
CA ALA A 218 22.27 -10.26 11.44
C ALA A 218 20.83 -9.83 11.73
N LEU A 219 20.59 -9.41 12.97
CA LEU A 219 19.31 -8.88 13.43
C LEU A 219 19.61 -7.69 14.33
N SER A 220 19.35 -6.49 13.84
CA SER A 220 19.64 -5.26 14.56
C SER A 220 18.57 -5.00 15.62
N LEU A 221 18.97 -4.90 16.90
CA LEU A 221 18.07 -4.51 17.98
C LEU A 221 17.49 -3.13 17.76
N SER A 222 18.28 -2.17 17.28
CA SER A 222 17.82 -0.79 17.06
C SER A 222 16.67 -0.73 16.06
N VAL A 223 16.66 -1.60 15.04
CA VAL A 223 15.54 -1.69 14.08
C VAL A 223 14.31 -2.29 14.74
N ILE A 224 14.48 -3.31 15.59
CA ILE A 224 13.38 -3.93 16.32
C ILE A 224 12.77 -2.93 17.31
N GLU A 225 13.61 -2.27 18.11
CA GLU A 225 13.19 -1.26 19.09
C GLU A 225 12.44 -0.12 18.40
N TYR A 226 12.94 0.36 17.24
CA TYR A 226 12.23 1.32 16.41
C TYR A 226 10.85 0.80 15.98
N GLN A 227 10.78 -0.42 15.44
CA GLN A 227 9.50 -1.03 15.03
C GLN A 227 8.54 -1.17 16.22
N THR A 228 9.04 -1.55 17.40
CA THR A 228 8.25 -1.65 18.62
C THR A 228 7.71 -0.29 19.08
N LEU A 229 8.51 0.77 19.05
CA LEU A 229 8.07 2.12 19.42
C LEU A 229 7.00 2.66 18.48
N VAL A 230 7.17 2.46 17.17
CA VAL A 230 6.17 2.84 16.16
C VAL A 230 4.85 2.11 16.40
N LEU A 231 4.89 0.79 16.67
CA LEU A 231 3.69 0.01 16.97
C LEU A 231 3.01 0.39 18.29
N ARG A 232 3.77 0.95 19.24
CA ARG A 232 3.23 1.53 20.48
C ARG A 232 2.63 2.93 20.29
N GLY A 233 2.80 3.53 19.12
CA GLY A 233 2.35 4.88 18.82
C GLY A 233 3.29 5.98 19.33
N ASP A 234 4.50 5.64 19.79
CA ASP A 234 5.51 6.60 20.24
C ASP A 234 6.50 6.91 19.10
N LEU A 235 6.04 7.71 18.14
CA LEU A 235 6.84 8.10 16.97
C LEU A 235 7.97 9.06 17.31
N ASP A 236 7.80 9.90 18.34
CA ASP A 236 8.80 10.88 18.74
C ASP A 236 10.05 10.17 19.26
N ALA A 237 9.89 9.20 20.17
CA ALA A 237 11.01 8.38 20.64
C ALA A 237 11.64 7.55 19.51
N ALA A 238 10.82 7.03 18.59
CA ALA A 238 11.32 6.29 17.43
C ALA A 238 12.21 7.16 16.53
N ASN A 239 11.82 8.40 16.27
CA ASN A 239 12.56 9.33 15.41
C ASN A 239 13.92 9.73 15.98
N GLU A 240 14.07 9.84 17.30
CA GLU A 240 15.36 10.07 17.94
C GLU A 240 16.34 8.93 17.65
N MET A 241 15.85 7.68 17.72
CA MET A 241 16.63 6.48 17.45
C MET A 241 17.01 6.30 15.97
N LEU A 242 16.34 6.99 15.05
CA LEU A 242 16.58 6.84 13.62
C LEU A 242 18.01 7.21 13.20
N THR A 243 18.67 8.08 13.99
CA THR A 243 20.06 8.49 13.76
C THR A 243 21.08 7.39 14.07
N ASP A 244 20.74 6.46 14.97
CA ASP A 244 21.61 5.35 15.36
C ASP A 244 21.48 4.15 14.41
N ILE A 245 20.46 4.15 13.54
CA ILE A 245 20.17 3.04 12.65
C ILE A 245 21.05 3.13 11.38
N PRO A 246 21.75 2.05 11.02
CA PRO A 246 22.52 1.98 9.77
C PRO A 246 21.68 2.22 8.50
N GLU A 247 22.28 2.92 7.53
CA GLU A 247 21.65 3.27 6.24
C GLU A 247 21.12 2.07 5.46
N ASP A 248 21.76 0.89 5.56
CA ASP A 248 21.35 -0.34 4.88
C ASP A 248 20.03 -0.91 5.41
N GLN A 249 19.62 -0.53 6.62
CA GLN A 249 18.34 -0.94 7.21
C GLN A 249 17.23 0.10 7.02
N LYS A 250 17.55 1.33 6.62
CA LYS A 250 16.56 2.40 6.44
C LYS A 250 15.52 2.08 5.37
N SER A 251 15.90 1.39 4.29
CA SER A 251 14.92 0.96 3.27
C SER A 251 13.87 -0.01 3.83
N LYS A 252 14.25 -0.87 4.79
CA LYS A 252 13.28 -1.76 5.46
C LYS A 252 12.35 -0.98 6.38
N ILE A 253 12.90 0.01 7.09
CA ILE A 253 12.12 0.91 7.96
C ILE A 253 11.12 1.71 7.13
N ALA A 254 11.52 2.26 5.99
CA ALA A 254 10.62 2.98 5.11
C ALA A 254 9.43 2.11 4.67
N ARG A 255 9.68 0.87 4.23
CA ARG A 255 8.60 -0.07 3.85
C ARG A 255 7.72 -0.46 5.04
N PHE A 256 8.32 -0.60 6.22
CA PHE A 256 7.58 -0.84 7.45
C PHE A 256 6.64 0.32 7.78
N LEU A 257 7.14 1.56 7.77
CA LEU A 257 6.35 2.77 8.01
C LEU A 257 5.22 2.92 6.98
N GLU A 258 5.51 2.65 5.71
CA GLU A 258 4.48 2.64 4.67
C GLU A 258 3.37 1.62 4.96
N GLY A 259 3.73 0.39 5.36
CA GLY A 259 2.78 -0.65 5.72
C GLY A 259 1.93 -0.30 6.95
N GLN A 260 2.46 0.51 7.87
CA GLN A 260 1.73 1.06 9.01
C GLN A 260 0.91 2.31 8.66
N GLY A 261 0.99 2.82 7.43
CA GLY A 261 0.28 4.02 6.97
C GLY A 261 1.02 5.34 7.20
N TYR A 262 2.21 5.32 7.80
CA TYR A 262 3.07 6.48 8.04
C TYR A 262 3.88 6.86 6.80
N LYS A 263 3.17 7.19 5.72
CA LYS A 263 3.78 7.43 4.40
C LYS A 263 4.68 8.66 4.37
N GLU A 264 4.35 9.73 5.10
CA GLU A 264 5.16 10.95 5.17
C GLU A 264 6.52 10.67 5.81
N GLN A 265 6.53 10.01 6.97
CA GLN A 265 7.78 9.58 7.62
C GLN A 265 8.53 8.56 6.77
N ALA A 266 7.81 7.64 6.10
CA ALA A 266 8.43 6.68 5.20
C ALA A 266 9.22 7.38 4.08
N LEU A 267 8.72 8.48 3.54
CA LEU A 267 9.39 9.24 2.47
C LEU A 267 10.69 9.89 2.96
N GLU A 268 10.71 10.41 4.19
CA GLU A 268 11.91 11.02 4.78
C GLU A 268 13.01 9.98 5.04
N VAL A 269 12.62 8.77 5.44
CA VAL A 269 13.54 7.67 5.76
C VAL A 269 13.97 6.89 4.53
N ALA A 270 13.15 6.87 3.48
CA ALA A 270 13.43 6.14 2.25
C ALA A 270 14.72 6.64 1.58
N THR A 271 15.67 5.74 1.41
CA THR A 271 16.93 5.97 0.69
C THR A 271 16.86 5.57 -0.77
N ASP A 272 15.91 4.69 -1.12
CA ASP A 272 15.72 4.21 -2.48
C ASP A 272 14.90 5.20 -3.32
N SER A 273 15.44 5.56 -4.49
CA SER A 273 14.82 6.52 -5.42
C SER A 273 13.50 6.03 -6.00
N GLU A 274 13.33 4.72 -6.20
CA GLU A 274 12.11 4.14 -6.75
C GLU A 274 11.01 4.12 -5.68
N HIS A 275 11.33 3.64 -4.48
CA HIS A 275 10.40 3.68 -3.35
C HIS A 275 10.01 5.11 -2.96
N ARG A 276 10.96 6.06 -2.91
CA ARG A 276 10.65 7.50 -2.69
C ARG A 276 9.69 8.05 -3.74
N PHE A 277 9.86 7.66 -5.00
CA PHE A 277 9.01 8.15 -6.09
C PHE A 277 7.57 7.67 -5.92
N GLU A 278 7.36 6.38 -5.61
CA GLU A 278 6.04 5.83 -5.33
C GLU A 278 5.39 6.46 -4.10
N LEU A 279 6.15 6.64 -3.02
CA LEU A 279 5.69 7.31 -1.80
C LEU A 279 5.27 8.75 -2.07
N ALA A 280 6.10 9.53 -2.78
CA ALA A 280 5.82 10.93 -3.12
C ALA A 280 4.56 11.06 -3.97
N LEU A 281 4.37 10.19 -4.96
CA LEU A 281 3.13 10.13 -5.74
C LEU A 281 1.92 9.80 -4.87
N SER A 282 2.04 8.84 -3.95
CA SER A 282 0.95 8.43 -3.07
C SER A 282 0.53 9.52 -2.07
N LEU A 283 1.47 10.39 -1.69
CA LEU A 283 1.25 11.56 -0.82
C LEU A 283 0.84 12.81 -1.61
N ASN A 284 0.74 12.72 -2.94
CA ASN A 284 0.52 13.86 -3.82
C ASN A 284 1.59 14.98 -3.68
N GLN A 285 2.81 14.62 -3.29
CA GLN A 285 3.96 15.53 -3.22
C GLN A 285 4.65 15.60 -4.59
N LEU A 286 3.99 16.29 -5.51
CA LEU A 286 4.35 16.33 -6.92
C LEU A 286 5.73 16.95 -7.19
N ASP A 287 6.18 17.89 -6.36
CA ASP A 287 7.48 18.54 -6.51
C ASP A 287 8.63 17.53 -6.35
N ILE A 288 8.58 16.71 -5.30
CA ILE A 288 9.57 15.66 -5.03
C ILE A 288 9.49 14.57 -6.11
N ALA A 289 8.29 14.17 -6.50
CA ALA A 289 8.10 13.18 -7.56
C ALA A 289 8.67 13.65 -8.91
N LEU A 290 8.53 14.94 -9.23
CA LEU A 290 9.08 15.53 -10.45
C LEU A 290 10.62 15.63 -10.40
N GLU A 291 11.21 16.00 -9.26
CA GLU A 291 12.68 15.99 -9.12
C GLU A 291 13.23 14.58 -9.37
N LEU A 292 12.62 13.55 -8.76
CA LEU A 292 13.01 12.16 -8.96
C LEU A 292 12.76 11.66 -10.40
N ALA A 293 11.70 12.15 -11.07
CA ALA A 293 11.45 11.84 -12.47
C ALA A 293 12.49 12.47 -13.40
N ARG A 294 12.93 13.71 -13.12
CA ARG A 294 13.99 14.40 -13.85
C ARG A 294 15.34 13.69 -13.73
N GLU A 295 15.66 13.20 -12.55
CA GLU A 295 16.91 12.44 -12.32
C GLU A 295 16.91 11.10 -13.04
N ALA A 296 15.77 10.40 -13.07
CA ALA A 296 15.65 9.11 -13.74
C ALA A 296 15.54 9.22 -15.27
N ASP A 297 14.91 10.28 -15.78
CA ASP A 297 14.64 10.56 -17.19
C ASP A 297 14.00 9.36 -17.95
N VAL A 298 12.93 8.81 -17.38
CA VAL A 298 12.18 7.68 -17.96
C VAL A 298 10.77 8.12 -18.36
N GLU A 299 10.37 7.86 -19.61
CA GLU A 299 9.06 8.26 -20.17
C GLU A 299 7.87 7.81 -19.30
N HIS A 300 7.91 6.58 -18.76
CA HIS A 300 6.85 6.07 -17.88
C HIS A 300 6.69 6.90 -16.59
N LYS A 301 7.80 7.29 -15.94
CA LYS A 301 7.75 8.07 -14.69
C LYS A 301 7.18 9.47 -14.94
N TRP A 302 7.59 10.09 -16.04
CA TRP A 302 7.02 11.37 -16.48
C TRP A 302 5.51 11.28 -16.71
N LYS A 303 5.04 10.21 -17.36
CA LYS A 303 3.61 9.99 -17.54
C LYS A 303 2.88 9.84 -16.21
N THR A 304 3.38 9.01 -15.30
CA THR A 304 2.74 8.81 -13.98
C THR A 304 2.64 10.10 -13.18
N VAL A 305 3.69 10.94 -13.19
CA VAL A 305 3.66 12.26 -12.55
C VAL A 305 2.68 13.18 -13.25
N GLY A 306 2.62 13.15 -14.58
CA GLY A 306 1.67 13.94 -15.38
C GLY A 306 0.21 13.59 -15.07
N ASP A 307 -0.12 12.30 -14.96
CA ASP A 307 -1.45 11.82 -14.61
C ASP A 307 -1.84 12.22 -13.17
N ALA A 308 -0.90 12.12 -12.23
CA ALA A 308 -1.09 12.59 -10.86
C ALA A 308 -1.27 14.12 -10.80
N ALA A 309 -0.48 14.87 -11.56
CA ALA A 309 -0.57 16.32 -11.66
C ALA A 309 -1.92 16.77 -12.24
N LEU A 310 -2.42 16.07 -13.25
CA LEU A 310 -3.74 16.33 -13.83
C LEU A 310 -4.86 16.07 -12.82
N THR A 311 -4.74 14.99 -12.03
CA THR A 311 -5.69 14.67 -10.93
C THR A 311 -5.67 15.74 -9.83
N ALA A 312 -4.49 16.32 -9.57
CA ALA A 312 -4.31 17.43 -8.63
C ALA A 312 -4.61 18.82 -9.24
N TRP A 313 -5.19 18.88 -10.45
CA TRP A 313 -5.52 20.12 -11.18
C TRP A 313 -4.32 21.02 -11.52
N ASN A 314 -3.09 20.49 -11.49
CA ASN A 314 -1.88 21.22 -11.86
C ASN A 314 -1.59 21.07 -13.36
N MET A 315 -2.34 21.82 -14.17
CA MET A 315 -2.29 21.75 -15.64
C MET A 315 -0.92 22.08 -16.22
N ARG A 316 -0.18 23.02 -15.61
CA ARG A 316 1.15 23.44 -16.10
C ARG A 316 2.18 22.33 -15.91
N LEU A 317 2.13 21.68 -14.75
CA LEU A 317 3.01 20.55 -14.44
C LEU A 317 2.69 19.34 -15.32
N ALA A 318 1.40 19.06 -15.53
CA ALA A 318 0.95 18.00 -16.41
C ALA A 318 1.41 18.22 -17.86
N GLU A 319 1.33 19.45 -18.38
CA GLU A 319 1.85 19.81 -19.70
C GLU A 319 3.36 19.52 -19.84
N GLU A 320 4.16 19.94 -18.86
CA GLU A 320 5.61 19.67 -18.84
C GLU A 320 5.86 18.15 -18.84
N CYS A 321 5.21 17.43 -17.93
CA CYS A 321 5.39 15.99 -17.77
C CYS A 321 5.00 15.21 -19.04
N PHE A 322 3.86 15.52 -19.66
CA PHE A 322 3.44 14.84 -20.88
C PHE A 322 4.29 15.21 -22.10
N THR A 323 4.87 16.41 -22.14
CA THR A 323 5.84 16.80 -23.16
C THR A 323 7.10 15.95 -23.07
N HIS A 324 7.61 15.73 -21.85
CA HIS A 324 8.77 14.85 -21.61
C HIS A 324 8.44 13.36 -21.82
N ALA A 325 7.22 12.93 -21.47
CA ALA A 325 6.75 11.56 -21.70
C ALA A 325 6.40 11.25 -23.16
N LYS A 326 6.38 12.27 -24.04
CA LYS A 326 5.88 12.19 -25.43
C LYS A 326 4.46 11.63 -25.53
N ASP A 327 3.62 11.88 -24.52
CA ASP A 327 2.23 11.44 -24.51
C ASP A 327 1.35 12.41 -25.30
N MET A 328 1.32 12.19 -26.61
CA MET A 328 0.57 13.04 -27.54
C MET A 328 -0.95 13.01 -27.29
N GLY A 329 -1.47 11.92 -26.74
CA GLY A 329 -2.90 11.79 -26.46
C GLY A 329 -3.33 12.71 -25.32
N SER A 330 -2.58 12.66 -24.21
CA SER A 330 -2.82 13.53 -23.05
C SER A 330 -2.57 15.00 -23.37
N LEU A 331 -1.52 15.32 -24.16
CA LEU A 331 -1.27 16.68 -24.63
C LEU A 331 -2.38 17.21 -25.54
N LEU A 332 -2.92 16.37 -26.44
CA LEU A 332 -4.04 16.76 -27.30
C LEU A 332 -5.26 17.13 -26.45
N LEU A 333 -5.60 16.30 -25.47
CA LEU A 333 -6.71 16.58 -24.57
C LEU A 333 -6.50 17.89 -23.82
N LEU A 334 -5.31 18.09 -23.22
CA LEU A 334 -4.98 19.29 -22.46
C LEU A 334 -5.07 20.55 -23.33
N TYR A 335 -4.45 20.55 -24.52
CA TYR A 335 -4.42 21.72 -25.40
C TYR A 335 -5.75 22.03 -26.09
N THR A 336 -6.53 21.00 -26.45
CA THR A 336 -7.88 21.19 -27.01
C THR A 336 -8.83 21.76 -25.97
N SER A 337 -8.79 21.25 -24.73
CA SER A 337 -9.61 21.78 -23.63
C SER A 337 -9.21 23.19 -23.21
N SER A 338 -7.92 23.54 -23.28
CA SER A 338 -7.44 24.88 -22.92
C SER A 338 -7.42 25.89 -24.07
N CYS A 339 -7.83 25.50 -25.28
CA CYS A 339 -7.73 26.29 -26.51
C CYS A 339 -6.33 26.91 -26.74
N ASN A 340 -5.26 26.16 -26.42
CA ASN A 340 -3.88 26.67 -26.56
C ASN A 340 -3.39 26.50 -28.01
N GLU A 341 -3.54 27.53 -28.84
CA GLU A 341 -3.15 27.50 -30.24
C GLU A 341 -1.66 27.17 -30.45
N ALA A 342 -0.77 27.76 -29.65
CA ALA A 342 0.67 27.55 -29.77
C ALA A 342 1.06 26.11 -29.38
N GLY A 343 0.42 25.55 -28.34
CA GLY A 343 0.58 24.16 -27.92
C GLY A 343 0.11 23.18 -29.00
N LEU A 344 -1.08 23.41 -29.56
CA LEU A 344 -1.63 22.60 -30.64
C LEU A 344 -0.75 22.60 -31.90
N ARG A 345 -0.21 23.76 -32.31
CA ARG A 345 0.72 23.82 -33.47
C ARG A 345 2.00 23.04 -33.22
N LYS A 346 2.58 23.12 -32.02
CA LYS A 346 3.77 22.33 -31.65
C LYS A 346 3.48 20.84 -31.63
N LEU A 347 2.35 20.45 -31.02
CA LEU A 347 1.93 19.06 -30.96
C LEU A 347 1.64 18.50 -32.36
N ALA A 348 1.03 19.29 -33.25
CA ALA A 348 0.80 18.90 -34.64
C ALA A 348 2.11 18.57 -35.37
N GLN A 349 3.15 19.39 -35.18
CA GLN A 349 4.46 19.14 -35.77
C GLN A 349 5.12 17.88 -35.18
N GLN A 350 5.10 17.71 -33.85
CA GLN A 350 5.62 16.51 -33.19
C GLN A 350 4.89 15.23 -33.64
N ALA A 351 3.56 15.31 -33.79
CA ALA A 351 2.74 14.20 -34.27
C ALA A 351 3.02 13.86 -35.73
N ASP A 352 3.27 14.87 -36.58
CA ASP A 352 3.64 14.65 -37.98
C ASP A 352 5.03 14.00 -38.11
N ASP A 353 6.01 14.46 -37.32
CA ASP A 353 7.35 13.86 -37.25
C ASP A 353 7.32 12.41 -36.74
N ALA A 354 6.39 12.09 -35.83
CA ALA A 354 6.19 10.74 -35.31
C ALA A 354 5.30 9.85 -36.21
N GLY A 355 4.74 10.38 -37.30
CA GLY A 355 3.82 9.65 -38.19
C GLY A 355 2.40 9.47 -37.66
N ALA A 356 2.05 10.13 -36.54
CA ALA A 356 0.71 10.16 -35.96
C ALA A 356 -0.19 11.21 -36.65
N HIS A 357 -0.45 10.98 -37.94
CA HIS A 357 -1.16 11.95 -38.80
C HIS A 357 -2.61 12.26 -38.35
N ASN A 358 -3.26 11.36 -37.61
CA ASN A 358 -4.58 11.58 -37.02
C ASN A 358 -4.54 12.65 -35.91
N VAL A 359 -3.55 12.58 -35.01
CA VAL A 359 -3.36 13.55 -33.93
C VAL A 359 -2.98 14.91 -34.54
N ALA A 360 -2.09 14.91 -35.53
CA ALA A 360 -1.71 16.12 -36.24
C ALA A 360 -2.91 16.79 -36.93
N PHE A 361 -3.76 16.02 -37.62
CA PHE A 361 -4.98 16.54 -38.24
C PHE A 361 -5.94 17.14 -37.19
N SER A 362 -6.20 16.44 -36.08
CA SER A 362 -7.06 16.94 -35.01
C SER A 362 -6.54 18.24 -34.39
N CYS A 363 -5.22 18.36 -34.20
CA CYS A 363 -4.61 19.60 -33.71
C CYS A 363 -4.81 20.76 -34.69
N LEU A 364 -4.52 20.56 -35.97
CA LEU A 364 -4.66 21.58 -37.01
C LEU A 364 -6.13 21.99 -37.22
N TRP A 365 -7.04 21.02 -37.14
CA TRP A 365 -8.48 21.25 -37.19
C TRP A 365 -8.95 22.15 -36.05
N GLN A 366 -8.50 21.88 -34.82
CA GLN A 366 -8.87 22.69 -33.66
C GLN A 366 -8.28 24.12 -33.73
N VAL A 367 -7.10 24.29 -34.32
CA VAL A 367 -6.50 25.61 -34.58
C VAL A 367 -7.24 26.36 -35.69
N GLY A 368 -8.00 25.66 -36.54
CA GLY A 368 -8.66 26.24 -37.71
C GLY A 368 -7.71 26.43 -38.91
N ASP A 369 -6.55 25.76 -38.92
CA ASP A 369 -5.60 25.85 -40.05
C ASP A 369 -6.00 24.88 -41.17
N LEU A 370 -7.03 25.29 -41.93
CA LEU A 370 -7.62 24.49 -43.00
C LEU A 370 -6.63 24.15 -44.11
N ASN A 371 -5.69 25.06 -44.39
CA ASN A 371 -4.66 24.84 -45.40
C ASN A 371 -3.70 23.72 -44.98
N ALA A 372 -3.22 23.75 -43.74
CA ALA A 372 -2.36 22.71 -43.21
C ALA A 372 -3.07 21.34 -43.12
N CYS A 373 -4.36 21.31 -42.78
CA CYS A 373 -5.18 20.10 -42.81
C CYS A 373 -5.25 19.47 -44.21
N ILE A 374 -5.50 20.29 -45.24
CA ILE A 374 -5.53 19.86 -46.64
C ILE A 374 -4.17 19.32 -47.07
N ASP A 375 -3.10 20.04 -46.76
CA ASP A 375 -1.74 19.66 -47.14
C ASP A 375 -1.33 18.32 -46.47
N LEU A 376 -1.75 18.09 -45.23
CA LEU A 376 -1.53 16.82 -44.53
C LEU A 376 -2.31 15.66 -45.17
N LEU A 377 -3.55 15.88 -45.62
CA LEU A 377 -4.32 14.88 -46.36
C LEU A 377 -3.69 14.56 -47.72
N ILE A 378 -3.17 15.57 -48.43
CA ILE A 378 -2.46 15.38 -49.70
C ILE A 378 -1.18 14.57 -49.48
N ARG A 379 -0.39 14.90 -48.45
CA ARG A 379 0.87 14.21 -48.13
C ARG A 379 0.68 12.75 -47.73
N THR A 380 -0.48 12.42 -47.16
CA THR A 380 -0.85 11.04 -46.78
C THR A 380 -1.56 10.26 -47.90
N ASP A 381 -1.48 10.74 -49.14
CA ASP A 381 -2.12 10.17 -50.34
C ASP A 381 -3.66 10.06 -50.26
N ARG A 382 -4.29 10.84 -49.37
CA ARG A 382 -5.75 10.90 -49.18
C ARG A 382 -6.37 12.08 -49.93
N THR A 383 -6.03 12.18 -51.21
CA THR A 383 -6.46 13.31 -52.06
C THR A 383 -7.98 13.41 -52.23
N ALA A 384 -8.70 12.29 -52.22
CA ALA A 384 -10.17 12.29 -52.33
C ALA A 384 -10.82 12.95 -51.09
N GLU A 385 -10.33 12.62 -49.89
CA GLU A 385 -10.77 13.24 -48.63
C GLU A 385 -10.38 14.72 -48.59
N ALA A 386 -9.19 15.08 -49.10
CA ALA A 386 -8.75 16.48 -49.22
C ALA A 386 -9.67 17.31 -50.14
N VAL A 387 -10.14 16.74 -51.25
CA VAL A 387 -11.11 17.42 -52.15
C VAL A 387 -12.44 17.64 -51.43
N LEU A 388 -12.96 16.63 -50.73
CA LEU A 388 -14.21 16.76 -49.97
C LEU A 388 -14.08 17.81 -48.86
N PHE A 389 -12.98 17.75 -48.11
CA PHE A 389 -12.70 18.69 -47.03
C PHE A 389 -12.57 20.13 -47.56
N ALA A 390 -11.83 20.34 -48.65
CA ALA A 390 -11.73 21.64 -49.30
C ALA A 390 -13.10 22.09 -49.84
N GLN A 391 -13.88 21.22 -50.47
CA GLN A 391 -15.21 21.57 -50.97
C GLN A 391 -16.15 22.07 -49.86
N THR A 392 -16.03 21.52 -48.64
CA THR A 392 -16.87 21.90 -47.50
C THR A 392 -16.35 23.13 -46.76
N TYR A 393 -15.04 23.23 -46.51
CA TYR A 393 -14.48 24.23 -45.59
C TYR A 393 -13.58 25.28 -46.26
N LEU A 394 -13.01 24.99 -47.44
CA LEU A 394 -12.17 25.93 -48.19
C LEU A 394 -12.37 25.78 -49.72
N PRO A 395 -13.57 26.15 -50.26
CA PRO A 395 -13.93 25.92 -51.65
C PRO A 395 -12.91 26.48 -52.67
N SER A 396 -12.22 27.56 -52.35
CA SER A 396 -11.19 28.17 -53.18
C SER A 396 -10.05 27.22 -53.59
N ARG A 397 -9.63 26.29 -52.73
CA ARG A 397 -8.60 25.27 -53.06
C ARG A 397 -9.17 24.00 -53.68
N ALA A 398 -10.48 23.77 -53.65
CA ALA A 398 -11.07 22.50 -54.07
C ALA A 398 -10.78 22.16 -55.55
N ALA A 399 -10.75 23.17 -56.43
CA ALA A 399 -10.45 22.98 -57.86
C ALA A 399 -8.99 22.59 -58.12
N GLU A 400 -8.04 23.15 -57.37
CA GLU A 400 -6.62 22.78 -57.45
C GLU A 400 -6.42 21.31 -57.03
N ILE A 401 -7.01 20.93 -55.90
CA ILE A 401 -6.85 19.58 -55.33
C ILE A 401 -7.59 18.54 -56.19
N ALA A 402 -8.74 18.90 -56.77
CA ALA A 402 -9.46 18.03 -57.71
C ALA A 402 -8.62 17.76 -58.97
N LYS A 403 -7.88 18.76 -59.48
CA LYS A 403 -6.93 18.56 -60.60
C LYS A 403 -5.83 17.58 -60.19
N LEU A 404 -5.25 17.72 -58.99
CA LEU A 404 -4.24 16.80 -58.45
C LEU A 404 -4.79 15.37 -58.29
N TRP A 405 -6.01 15.22 -57.77
CA TRP A 405 -6.64 13.91 -57.62
C TRP A 405 -6.87 13.22 -58.98
N LYS A 406 -7.33 13.98 -59.98
CA LYS A 406 -7.52 13.49 -61.35
C LYS A 406 -6.20 13.01 -61.98
N GLN A 407 -5.13 13.79 -61.84
CA GLN A 407 -3.79 13.42 -62.29
C GLN A 407 -3.25 12.17 -61.57
N GLY A 408 -3.46 12.08 -60.25
CA GLY A 408 -3.10 10.90 -59.45
C GLY A 408 -3.87 9.62 -59.84
N LEU A 409 -5.12 9.75 -60.28
CA LEU A 409 -5.89 8.61 -60.80
C LEU A 409 -5.44 8.18 -62.19
N GLU A 410 -5.03 9.13 -63.04
CA GLU A 410 -4.49 8.83 -64.37
C GLU A 410 -3.13 8.14 -64.29
N SER A 411 -2.23 8.59 -63.41
CA SER A 411 -0.93 7.96 -63.19
C SER A 411 -1.07 6.54 -62.61
N ASN A 412 -2.09 6.30 -61.78
CA ASN A 412 -2.41 4.98 -61.21
C ASN A 412 -3.24 4.07 -62.15
N GLY A 413 -3.38 4.43 -63.43
CA GLY A 413 -4.05 3.59 -64.43
C GLY A 413 -5.59 3.58 -64.34
N LYS A 414 -6.19 4.42 -63.51
CA LYS A 414 -7.65 4.54 -63.30
C LYS A 414 -8.27 5.68 -64.12
N ALA A 415 -7.81 5.86 -65.37
CA ALA A 415 -8.24 6.95 -66.25
C ALA A 415 -9.76 7.00 -66.54
N LYS A 416 -10.46 5.85 -66.48
CA LYS A 416 -11.94 5.83 -66.60
C LYS A 416 -12.64 6.51 -65.43
N VAL A 417 -12.12 6.35 -64.22
CA VAL A 417 -12.66 6.97 -63.00
C VAL A 417 -12.31 8.46 -62.98
N ALA A 418 -11.09 8.82 -63.40
CA ALA A 418 -10.66 10.21 -63.51
C ALA A 418 -11.56 11.06 -64.43
N ARG A 419 -12.13 10.47 -65.49
CA ARG A 419 -13.08 11.15 -66.40
C ARG A 419 -14.49 11.32 -65.84
N LEU A 420 -14.86 10.54 -64.82
CA LEU A 420 -16.16 10.63 -64.16
C LEU A 420 -16.17 11.65 -63.01
N LEU A 421 -15.00 12.14 -62.60
CA LEU A 421 -14.90 13.17 -61.58
C LEU A 421 -15.26 14.53 -62.17
N GLY A 422 -16.31 15.14 -61.62
CA GLY A 422 -16.69 16.52 -61.89
C GLY A 422 -15.67 17.49 -61.31
N MET A 423 -15.30 18.49 -62.11
CA MET A 423 -14.34 19.51 -61.71
C MET A 423 -15.10 20.73 -61.18
N PRO A 424 -14.91 21.15 -59.91
CA PRO A 424 -15.51 22.38 -59.43
C PRO A 424 -14.98 23.57 -60.26
N PRO A 425 -15.84 24.54 -60.62
CA PRO A 425 -15.44 25.62 -61.52
C PRO A 425 -14.44 26.57 -60.84
N ALA A 426 -13.32 26.84 -61.52
CA ALA A 426 -12.34 27.84 -61.11
C ALA A 426 -11.75 28.52 -62.35
N ASP A 427 -11.64 29.85 -62.33
CA ASP A 427 -11.03 30.66 -63.40
C ASP A 427 -11.55 30.37 -64.82
N GLY A 428 -12.84 30.01 -64.95
CA GLY A 428 -13.48 29.71 -66.25
C GLY A 428 -13.24 28.29 -66.79
N GLU A 429 -12.59 27.42 -66.01
CA GLU A 429 -12.44 25.99 -66.29
C GLU A 429 -13.23 25.15 -65.26
N GLY A 430 -13.97 24.13 -65.70
CA GLY A 430 -14.68 23.19 -64.83
C GLY A 430 -16.12 22.89 -65.28
N ASP A 431 -16.79 21.99 -64.57
CA ASP A 431 -18.13 21.51 -64.90
C ASP A 431 -19.20 22.33 -64.16
N ALA A 432 -19.42 23.58 -64.57
CA ALA A 432 -20.35 24.51 -63.91
C ALA A 432 -21.77 23.93 -63.74
N ASP A 433 -22.23 23.11 -64.68
CA ASP A 433 -23.54 22.45 -64.63
C ASP A 433 -23.68 21.45 -63.46
N LEU A 434 -22.56 20.90 -62.95
CA LEU A 434 -22.54 19.97 -61.82
C LEU A 434 -22.44 20.67 -60.45
N PHE A 435 -22.14 21.98 -60.43
CA PHE A 435 -21.94 22.77 -59.21
C PHE A 435 -22.73 24.10 -59.26
N PRO A 436 -24.08 24.05 -59.23
CA PRO A 436 -24.94 25.21 -59.52
C PRO A 436 -24.86 26.35 -58.48
N GLU A 437 -24.41 26.08 -57.25
CA GLU A 437 -24.30 27.07 -56.16
C GLU A 437 -22.85 27.44 -55.82
N TRP A 438 -21.88 27.11 -56.69
CA TRP A 438 -20.46 27.25 -56.37
C TRP A 438 -20.01 28.69 -56.07
N ASP A 439 -20.54 29.67 -56.82
CA ASP A 439 -20.24 31.09 -56.59
C ASP A 439 -20.74 31.57 -55.22
N SER A 440 -21.85 31.00 -54.73
CA SER A 440 -22.38 31.26 -53.38
C SER A 440 -21.44 30.71 -52.31
N TYR A 441 -20.88 29.51 -52.53
CA TYR A 441 -19.94 28.89 -51.58
C TYR A 441 -18.62 29.67 -51.50
N LEU A 442 -18.11 30.17 -52.63
CA LEU A 442 -16.94 31.05 -52.68
C LEU A 442 -17.19 32.41 -52.01
N GLN A 443 -18.43 32.92 -52.05
CA GLN A 443 -18.82 34.13 -51.31
C GLN A 443 -18.90 33.85 -49.80
N LEU A 444 -19.49 32.73 -49.38
CA LEU A 444 -19.58 32.31 -47.98
C LEU A 444 -18.20 32.11 -47.33
N GLU A 445 -17.22 31.61 -48.09
CA GLU A 445 -15.83 31.52 -47.66
C GLU A 445 -15.21 32.91 -47.41
N LYS A 446 -15.41 33.85 -48.34
CA LYS A 446 -14.88 35.23 -48.24
C LYS A 446 -15.55 36.04 -47.14
N ASP A 447 -16.83 35.79 -46.91
CA ASP A 447 -17.63 36.44 -45.87
C ASP A 447 -17.38 35.80 -44.49
N GLY A 448 -16.55 34.75 -44.41
CA GLY A 448 -16.04 34.17 -43.17
C GLY A 448 -17.06 33.33 -42.40
N GLY A 449 -17.95 32.60 -43.10
CA GLY A 449 -18.82 31.57 -42.52
C GLY A 449 -19.58 32.04 -41.28
N SER A 450 -20.75 32.67 -41.49
CA SER A 450 -21.55 33.30 -40.44
C SER A 450 -20.75 34.34 -39.65
N LYS A 451 -20.90 35.62 -40.02
CA LYS A 451 -20.92 36.65 -38.99
C LYS A 451 -21.85 36.12 -37.91
N SER A 452 -21.32 35.90 -36.71
CA SER A 452 -22.11 35.91 -35.49
C SER A 452 -23.01 37.13 -35.63
N GLN A 453 -24.29 36.94 -35.98
CA GLN A 453 -25.29 37.83 -35.42
C GLN A 453 -25.01 37.71 -33.93
N ASP A 454 -24.55 38.80 -33.32
CA ASP A 454 -24.43 38.87 -31.88
C ASP A 454 -25.76 38.37 -31.33
N LEU A 455 -25.75 37.15 -30.80
CA LEU A 455 -26.95 36.49 -30.30
C LEU A 455 -27.36 37.08 -28.94
N ILE A 456 -26.80 38.23 -28.57
CA ILE A 456 -27.15 39.01 -27.40
C ILE A 456 -26.95 40.49 -27.75
N ASP A 457 -28.04 41.18 -28.10
CA ASP A 457 -28.12 42.64 -28.05
C ASP A 457 -28.34 43.01 -26.58
N VAL A 458 -27.26 43.06 -25.79
CA VAL A 458 -27.32 43.71 -24.47
C VAL A 458 -27.33 45.20 -24.75
N GLY A 459 -28.53 45.77 -24.83
CA GLY A 459 -28.70 47.21 -24.90
C GLY A 459 -27.94 47.87 -23.75
N ASP A 460 -27.06 48.80 -24.12
CA ASP A 460 -26.41 49.76 -23.22
C ASP A 460 -27.49 50.58 -22.49
N GLU A 461 -27.85 50.14 -21.29
CA GLU A 461 -28.27 51.01 -20.20
C GLU A 461 -27.41 50.66 -18.98
N GLU A 462 -26.20 51.22 -18.93
CA GLU A 462 -25.55 51.48 -17.64
C GLU A 462 -26.33 52.61 -16.96
N PRO A 463 -26.93 52.41 -15.77
CA PRO A 463 -27.08 53.52 -14.86
C PRO A 463 -25.72 53.75 -14.21
N GLU A 464 -25.12 54.89 -14.54
CA GLU A 464 -24.02 55.48 -13.79
C GLU A 464 -24.36 55.44 -12.29
N ALA A 465 -23.48 54.82 -11.51
CA ALA A 465 -23.52 54.87 -10.07
C ALA A 465 -23.19 56.30 -9.61
N GLU A 466 -24.22 57.10 -9.31
CA GLU A 466 -24.09 58.26 -8.45
C GLU A 466 -23.97 57.78 -7.00
N ALA A 467 -22.80 58.03 -6.42
CA ALA A 467 -22.57 57.92 -5.00
C ALA A 467 -23.25 59.09 -4.28
N GLU A 468 -24.26 58.80 -3.46
CA GLU A 468 -24.67 59.67 -2.36
C GLU A 468 -24.52 58.91 -1.04
N GLU A 469 -23.59 59.39 -0.23
CA GLU A 469 -23.48 59.09 1.20
C GLU A 469 -24.69 59.68 1.93
N GLN A 470 -25.37 58.89 2.77
CA GLN A 470 -26.07 59.40 3.94
C GLN A 470 -26.32 58.31 5.00
N GLU A 471 -25.49 58.42 6.05
CA GLU A 471 -25.76 58.32 7.49
C GLU A 471 -26.53 57.12 8.09
N GLU A 472 -25.85 56.56 9.11
CA GLU A 472 -26.35 55.65 10.14
C GLU A 472 -27.59 56.21 10.86
N ASP A 473 -28.55 55.33 11.18
CA ASP A 473 -29.07 55.27 12.54
C ASP A 473 -29.74 53.92 12.80
N GLY A 474 -29.49 53.37 13.99
CA GLY A 474 -29.79 51.99 14.35
C GLY A 474 -31.18 51.73 14.94
N VAL A 475 -31.27 50.52 15.51
CA VAL A 475 -32.04 50.09 16.70
C VAL A 475 -32.96 48.88 16.46
N GLU A 476 -32.56 47.82 17.19
CA GLU A 476 -33.33 46.78 17.89
C GLU A 476 -33.91 45.51 17.22
N THR A 477 -33.67 44.47 18.00
CA THR A 477 -34.03 43.05 18.02
C THR A 477 -35.51 42.79 18.30
N GLU A 478 -36.06 41.68 17.79
CA GLU A 478 -36.78 40.65 18.58
C GLU A 478 -37.16 39.40 17.73
N ASP A 479 -36.60 38.27 18.15
CA ASP A 479 -37.18 36.92 18.42
C ASP A 479 -37.99 36.05 17.43
N ALA A 480 -37.50 34.78 17.38
CA ALA A 480 -38.19 33.47 17.40
C ALA A 480 -39.04 33.02 16.17
N GLU A 481 -39.09 31.75 15.72
CA GLU A 481 -38.76 30.44 16.29
C GLU A 481 -38.89 29.34 15.19
N ALA A 482 -38.34 28.15 15.48
CA ALA A 482 -38.84 26.80 15.13
C ALA A 482 -38.32 25.99 13.90
N ASN A 483 -37.55 24.96 14.27
CA ASN A 483 -37.72 23.52 13.97
C ASN A 483 -37.00 22.82 12.79
N ALA A 484 -36.09 21.92 13.22
CA ALA A 484 -35.68 20.59 12.74
C ALA A 484 -36.68 19.87 11.79
N ALA A 485 -36.29 18.98 10.86
CA ALA A 485 -35.42 17.80 10.97
C ALA A 485 -35.14 17.18 9.55
N PRO A 486 -34.31 16.11 9.43
CA PRO A 486 -33.58 15.73 8.20
C PRO A 486 -34.25 14.64 7.35
N VAL A 487 -33.72 14.41 6.14
CA VAL A 487 -34.12 13.30 5.25
C VAL A 487 -33.07 12.19 5.31
N ALA A 488 -33.51 11.00 5.73
CA ALA A 488 -32.75 9.76 5.74
C ALA A 488 -32.93 8.98 4.42
N ALA A 489 -31.88 8.29 4.02
CA ALA A 489 -31.87 7.23 3.02
C ALA A 489 -32.46 5.94 3.59
N ASP A 490 -33.08 5.10 2.75
CA ASP A 490 -32.84 3.65 2.83
C ASP A 490 -33.24 2.89 1.55
N GLU A 491 -32.59 1.75 1.40
CA GLU A 491 -32.44 0.79 0.30
C GLU A 491 -33.71 0.02 -0.12
N ALA A 492 -33.65 -0.68 -1.29
CA ALA A 492 -33.88 -2.14 -1.37
C ALA A 492 -33.92 -2.69 -2.81
N ASP A 493 -32.85 -3.42 -3.14
CA ASP A 493 -32.67 -4.72 -3.79
C ASP A 493 -33.76 -5.46 -4.63
N GLU A 494 -33.24 -6.24 -5.59
CA GLU A 494 -33.92 -7.17 -6.52
C GLU A 494 -34.61 -8.38 -5.85
N PRO A 495 -35.43 -9.15 -6.61
CA PRO A 495 -35.03 -10.56 -6.78
C PRO A 495 -35.37 -11.25 -8.13
N ALA A 496 -34.45 -12.16 -8.49
CA ALA A 496 -34.48 -13.45 -9.22
C ALA A 496 -35.67 -13.94 -10.11
N SER A 497 -35.24 -14.58 -11.22
CA SER A 497 -35.89 -15.41 -12.27
C SER A 497 -36.93 -16.48 -11.82
N PRO A 498 -37.78 -17.02 -12.73
CA PRO A 498 -37.39 -18.21 -13.52
C PRO A 498 -38.01 -18.34 -14.94
N GLN A 499 -37.51 -19.36 -15.67
CA GLN A 499 -37.89 -19.86 -16.99
C GLN A 499 -39.37 -20.28 -17.14
N THR A 500 -39.93 -20.16 -18.35
CA THR A 500 -40.92 -21.11 -18.89
C THR A 500 -40.80 -21.28 -20.41
N ASP A 501 -40.81 -22.54 -20.83
CA ASP A 501 -41.11 -23.05 -22.17
C ASP A 501 -42.46 -22.55 -22.71
N THR A 502 -42.64 -22.52 -24.05
CA THR A 502 -43.53 -23.40 -24.85
C THR A 502 -43.95 -22.72 -26.18
N GLU A 503 -43.72 -23.42 -27.32
CA GLU A 503 -44.39 -23.44 -28.64
C GLU A 503 -44.75 -22.10 -29.34
N VAL A 504 -44.32 -21.83 -30.58
CA VAL A 504 -44.64 -22.50 -31.87
C VAL A 504 -43.52 -22.30 -32.89
#